data_AF-A0A3S0C366-F1
#
_entry.id   AF-A0A3S0C366-F1
#
_cell.length_a   1.000
_cell.length_b   1.000
_cell.length_c   1.000
_cell.angle_alpha   90.00
_cell.angle_beta   90.00
_cell.angle_gamma   90.00
#
_symmetry.space_group_name_H-M   'P 1'
#
loop_
_entity.id
_entity.type
_entity.pdbx_description
1 polymer ?
#
loop_
_entity_poly.entity_id
_entity_poly.type
_entity_poly.pdbx_seq_one_letter_code
_entity_poly.pdbx_strand_id
1 'polypeptide(L)'
;MITAMNCSIGRSSLTQGLDAAATTDVELWWPFPVPDPTDAEINAVVGELRSRGLNLVALNMFGGDLAAGDRGILHEQDMPAAHLDAIERFHELTGVERFNLLVGRGGAQLTGRQVERFAAVAGDVDKRFGGVAMIEPISGAPDYPVRTLIDAAPLLSHGGLLLDLYHLAVNDAVELEGVVPEHVQVADLPGRGAPGTGELPLEQWVAQLRANGYRGHIAGEWLP
;
A
#
# COMPACT_ATOMS: atom_id res chain seq x y z
N MET A 1 16.48 -9.44 5.32
CA MET A 1 15.92 -8.08 5.15
C MET A 1 14.40 -8.12 5.16
N ILE A 2 13.79 -8.95 4.32
CA ILE A 2 12.33 -9.07 4.19
C ILE A 2 11.71 -9.60 5.49
N THR A 3 10.64 -8.94 5.93
CA THR A 3 9.89 -9.29 7.15
C THR A 3 8.38 -9.33 6.92
N ALA A 4 7.91 -9.06 5.71
CA ALA A 4 6.53 -9.24 5.29
C ALA A 4 6.48 -9.55 3.78
N MET A 5 5.37 -10.10 3.30
CA MET A 5 5.22 -10.46 1.89
C MET A 5 3.89 -9.98 1.33
N ASN A 6 3.91 -9.37 0.16
CA ASN A 6 2.71 -9.07 -0.60
C ASN A 6 2.18 -10.34 -1.25
N CYS A 7 0.90 -10.61 -1.05
CA CYS A 7 0.25 -11.81 -1.58
C CYS A 7 -0.71 -11.51 -2.75
N SER A 8 -0.66 -10.32 -3.34
CA SER A 8 -1.58 -9.91 -4.41
C SER A 8 -0.90 -9.75 -5.76
N ILE A 9 0.29 -9.14 -5.80
CA ILE A 9 0.96 -8.84 -7.06
C ILE A 9 1.29 -10.10 -7.88
N GLY A 10 0.90 -10.11 -9.15
CA GLY A 10 1.19 -11.21 -10.08
C GLY A 10 0.53 -12.55 -9.74
N ARG A 11 -0.44 -12.58 -8.81
CA ARG A 11 -1.16 -13.79 -8.40
C ARG A 11 -2.49 -13.89 -9.13
N SER A 12 -2.88 -15.11 -9.50
CA SER A 12 -4.15 -15.39 -10.16
C SER A 12 -5.34 -15.48 -9.20
N SER A 13 -5.08 -15.62 -7.89
CA SER A 13 -6.09 -15.61 -6.84
C SER A 13 -5.47 -15.26 -5.48
N LEU A 14 -6.32 -14.82 -4.55
CA LEU A 14 -5.94 -14.61 -3.16
C LEU A 14 -5.31 -15.88 -2.54
N THR A 15 -5.96 -17.03 -2.71
CA THR A 15 -5.47 -18.32 -2.18
C THR A 15 -4.08 -18.65 -2.70
N GLN A 16 -3.83 -18.50 -4.01
CA GLN A 16 -2.50 -18.75 -4.57
C GLN A 16 -1.45 -17.84 -3.95
N GLY A 17 -1.78 -16.56 -3.73
CA GLY A 17 -0.88 -15.61 -3.09
C GLY A 17 -0.58 -15.97 -1.64
N LEU A 18 -1.61 -16.26 -0.85
CA LEU A 18 -1.48 -16.64 0.56
C LEU A 18 -0.69 -17.95 0.73
N ASP A 19 -0.91 -18.93 -0.13
CA ASP A 19 -0.18 -20.21 -0.12
C ASP A 19 1.31 -20.05 -0.48
N ALA A 20 1.65 -19.00 -1.23
CA ALA A 20 3.01 -18.68 -1.65
C ALA A 20 3.74 -17.74 -0.68
N ALA A 21 3.12 -17.33 0.43
CA ALA A 21 3.71 -16.40 1.39
C ALA A 21 4.99 -16.99 2.01
N ALA A 22 6.09 -16.25 1.93
CA ALA A 22 7.38 -16.65 2.50
C ALA A 22 7.56 -16.21 3.96
N THR A 23 6.62 -15.41 4.49
CA THR A 23 6.61 -14.88 5.86
C THR A 23 5.22 -15.03 6.46
N THR A 24 5.12 -15.06 7.80
CA THR A 24 3.83 -15.06 8.48
C THR A 24 3.14 -13.70 8.40
N ASP A 25 3.91 -12.62 8.36
CA ASP A 25 3.37 -11.28 8.16
C ASP A 25 3.16 -11.03 6.66
N VAL A 26 1.97 -10.60 6.28
CA VAL A 26 1.56 -10.43 4.88
C VAL A 26 0.82 -9.11 4.67
N GLU A 27 0.86 -8.62 3.45
CA GLU A 27 0.03 -7.51 3.00
C GLU A 27 -0.78 -7.90 1.78
N LEU A 28 -1.90 -7.21 1.58
CA LEU A 28 -2.83 -7.48 0.49
C LEU A 28 -3.18 -6.19 -0.25
N TRP A 29 -3.38 -6.30 -1.56
CA TRP A 29 -4.29 -5.40 -2.26
C TRP A 29 -5.73 -5.63 -1.78
N TRP A 30 -6.62 -4.67 -2.07
CA TRP A 30 -8.03 -4.84 -1.77
C TRP A 30 -8.58 -6.08 -2.49
N PRO A 31 -9.07 -7.12 -1.78
CA PRO A 31 -9.33 -8.43 -2.38
C PRO A 31 -10.71 -8.55 -3.03
N PHE A 32 -11.44 -7.44 -3.18
CA PHE A 32 -12.81 -7.41 -3.68
C PHE A 32 -12.96 -6.51 -4.90
N PRO A 33 -13.89 -6.81 -5.82
CA PRO A 33 -14.17 -5.95 -6.97
C PRO A 33 -15.00 -4.71 -6.62
N VAL A 34 -15.51 -4.62 -5.40
CA VAL A 34 -16.38 -3.53 -4.91
C VAL A 34 -15.78 -2.89 -3.65
N PRO A 35 -16.10 -1.61 -3.38
CA PRO A 35 -15.61 -0.92 -2.18
C PRO A 35 -16.28 -1.40 -0.88
N ASP A 36 -17.47 -1.97 -0.97
CA ASP A 36 -18.36 -2.29 0.16
C ASP A 36 -18.72 -3.79 0.20
N PRO A 37 -17.72 -4.68 0.38
CA PRO A 37 -17.97 -6.11 0.54
C PRO A 37 -18.83 -6.36 1.78
N THR A 38 -19.57 -7.47 1.75
CA THR A 38 -20.36 -7.92 2.89
C THR A 38 -19.47 -8.41 4.04
N ASP A 39 -19.99 -8.39 5.26
CA ASP A 39 -19.27 -8.93 6.42
C ASP A 39 -18.88 -10.41 6.22
N ALA A 40 -19.73 -11.20 5.54
CA ALA A 40 -19.43 -12.60 5.25
C ALA A 40 -18.21 -12.76 4.33
N GLU A 41 -18.05 -11.88 3.34
CA GLU A 41 -16.90 -11.87 2.43
C GLU A 41 -15.61 -11.45 3.15
N ILE A 42 -15.68 -10.43 4.02
CA ILE A 42 -14.55 -10.03 4.88
C ILE A 42 -14.15 -11.19 5.79
N ASN A 43 -15.10 -11.83 6.47
CA ASN A 43 -14.83 -12.98 7.34
C ASN A 43 -14.21 -14.16 6.58
N ALA A 44 -14.57 -14.37 5.31
CA ALA A 44 -13.96 -15.41 4.49
C ALA A 44 -12.47 -15.14 4.26
N VAL A 45 -12.10 -13.91 3.87
CA VAL A 45 -10.69 -13.50 3.72
C VAL A 45 -9.92 -13.65 5.04
N VAL A 46 -10.49 -13.16 6.14
CA VAL A 46 -9.87 -13.29 7.47
C VAL A 46 -9.73 -14.76 7.89
N GLY A 47 -10.70 -15.60 7.55
CA GLY A 47 -10.65 -17.05 7.76
C GLY A 47 -9.48 -17.71 7.04
N GLU A 48 -9.22 -17.32 5.78
CA GLU A 48 -8.09 -17.81 5.00
C GLU A 48 -6.72 -17.38 5.58
N LEU A 49 -6.63 -16.17 6.12
CA LEU A 49 -5.42 -15.71 6.83
C LEU A 49 -5.20 -16.51 8.11
N ARG A 50 -6.23 -16.65 8.94
CA ARG A 50 -6.17 -17.36 10.23
C ARG A 50 -5.86 -18.85 10.06
N SER A 51 -6.44 -19.51 9.06
CA SER A 51 -6.20 -20.94 8.81
C SER A 51 -4.74 -21.24 8.42
N ARG A 52 -4.03 -20.23 7.90
CA ARG A 52 -2.61 -20.28 7.53
C ARG A 52 -1.67 -19.69 8.59
N GLY A 53 -2.20 -19.14 9.67
CA GLY A 53 -1.39 -18.44 10.68
C GLY A 53 -0.72 -17.19 10.14
N LEU A 54 -1.36 -16.50 9.19
CA LEU A 54 -0.85 -15.26 8.60
C LEU A 54 -1.40 -14.03 9.34
N ASN A 55 -0.55 -13.03 9.54
CA ASN A 55 -0.89 -11.74 10.13
C ASN A 55 -0.96 -10.67 9.04
N LEU A 56 -2.04 -9.91 8.98
CA LEU A 56 -2.20 -8.83 8.02
C LEU A 56 -1.55 -7.54 8.55
N VAL A 57 -0.46 -7.08 7.94
CA VAL A 57 0.30 -5.90 8.41
C VAL A 57 0.00 -4.61 7.64
N ALA A 58 -0.50 -4.74 6.41
CA ALA A 58 -0.98 -3.62 5.60
C ALA A 58 -2.04 -4.10 4.58
N LEU A 59 -2.95 -3.21 4.20
CA LEU A 59 -4.03 -3.50 3.26
C LEU A 59 -4.28 -2.29 2.34
N ASN A 60 -4.38 -2.47 1.03
CA ASN A 60 -4.84 -1.37 0.17
C ASN A 60 -6.33 -1.08 0.43
N MET A 61 -6.69 0.20 0.42
CA MET A 61 -8.07 0.64 0.26
C MET A 61 -8.54 0.42 -1.18
N PHE A 62 -9.85 0.52 -1.41
CA PHE A 62 -10.44 0.33 -2.74
C PHE A 62 -9.86 1.33 -3.75
N GLY A 63 -9.20 0.79 -4.78
CA GLY A 63 -8.43 1.55 -5.76
C GLY A 63 -9.05 1.58 -7.16
N GLY A 64 -10.26 1.04 -7.34
CA GLY A 64 -10.78 0.67 -8.67
C GLY A 64 -10.18 -0.65 -9.16
N ASP A 65 -10.20 -0.87 -10.47
CA ASP A 65 -9.56 -2.03 -11.11
C ASP A 65 -8.06 -1.77 -11.34
N LEU A 66 -7.26 -2.11 -10.32
CA LEU A 66 -5.80 -1.96 -10.38
C LEU A 66 -5.17 -2.75 -11.55
N ALA A 67 -5.78 -3.86 -11.96
CA ALA A 67 -5.30 -4.67 -13.08
C ALA A 67 -5.60 -3.99 -14.44
N ALA A 68 -6.75 -3.32 -14.56
CA ALA A 68 -7.08 -2.48 -15.72
C ALA A 68 -6.31 -1.15 -15.74
N GLY A 69 -5.67 -0.78 -14.62
CA GLY A 69 -4.78 0.37 -14.52
C GLY A 69 -5.29 1.48 -13.61
N ASP A 70 -6.42 1.32 -12.93
CA ASP A 70 -6.87 2.30 -11.93
C ASP A 70 -5.82 2.41 -10.82
N ARG A 71 -5.71 3.59 -10.22
CA ARG A 71 -4.79 3.85 -9.09
C ARG A 71 -5.49 4.75 -8.09
N GLY A 72 -6.69 4.37 -7.67
CA GLY A 72 -7.53 5.15 -6.76
C GLY A 72 -8.68 5.87 -7.45
N ILE A 73 -9.69 6.22 -6.64
CA ILE A 73 -10.95 6.83 -7.11
C ILE A 73 -11.08 8.31 -6.71
N LEU A 74 -10.17 8.83 -5.87
CA LEU A 74 -10.31 10.15 -5.26
C LEU A 74 -10.19 11.33 -6.24
N HIS A 75 -9.70 11.09 -7.45
CA HIS A 75 -9.73 12.08 -8.52
C HIS A 75 -11.15 12.38 -9.00
N GLU A 76 -12.06 11.41 -8.92
CA GLU A 76 -13.44 11.52 -9.44
C GLU A 76 -14.45 11.70 -8.32
N GLN A 77 -14.35 10.89 -7.27
CA GLN A 77 -15.36 10.81 -6.22
C GLN A 77 -14.76 10.65 -4.82
N ASP A 78 -15.58 10.85 -3.79
CA ASP A 78 -15.18 10.62 -2.40
C ASP A 78 -15.14 9.10 -2.12
N MET A 79 -14.37 8.69 -1.13
CA MET A 79 -14.40 7.28 -0.68
C MET A 79 -15.77 6.99 -0.03
N PRO A 80 -16.48 5.91 -0.41
CA PRO A 80 -17.76 5.59 0.19
C PRO A 80 -17.65 5.35 1.70
N ALA A 81 -18.61 5.82 2.49
CA ALA A 81 -18.63 5.59 3.93
C ALA A 81 -18.62 4.09 4.28
N ALA A 82 -19.34 3.27 3.50
CA ALA A 82 -19.35 1.81 3.65
C ALA A 82 -17.97 1.17 3.42
N HIS A 83 -17.07 1.82 2.67
CA HIS A 83 -15.70 1.35 2.54
C HIS A 83 -14.92 1.55 3.84
N LEU A 84 -15.12 2.69 4.52
CA LEU A 84 -14.51 2.93 5.83
C LEU A 84 -15.03 1.94 6.88
N ASP A 85 -16.31 1.57 6.80
CA ASP A 85 -16.89 0.52 7.65
C ASP A 85 -16.21 -0.84 7.38
N ALA A 86 -15.95 -1.18 6.12
CA ALA A 86 -15.25 -2.41 5.75
C ALA A 86 -13.77 -2.40 6.20
N ILE A 87 -13.08 -1.27 6.10
CA ILE A 87 -11.70 -1.10 6.57
C ILE A 87 -11.63 -1.23 8.10
N GLU A 88 -12.52 -0.57 8.84
CA GLU A 88 -12.64 -0.75 10.29
C GLU A 88 -12.90 -2.21 10.65
N ARG A 89 -13.73 -2.90 9.87
CA ARG A 89 -14.00 -4.32 10.07
C ARG A 89 -12.76 -5.21 9.90
N PHE A 90 -11.93 -4.93 8.89
CA PHE A 90 -10.63 -5.61 8.76
C PHE A 90 -9.72 -5.33 9.96
N HIS A 91 -9.65 -4.06 10.41
CA HIS A 91 -8.88 -3.68 11.60
C HIS A 91 -9.34 -4.48 12.83
N GLU A 92 -10.64 -4.50 13.16
CA GLU A 92 -11.18 -5.23 14.31
C GLU A 92 -10.83 -6.73 14.29
N LEU A 93 -10.86 -7.34 13.11
CA LEU A 93 -10.71 -8.78 12.95
C LEU A 93 -9.24 -9.23 12.87
N THR A 94 -8.33 -8.36 12.44
CA THR A 94 -6.94 -8.73 12.12
C THR A 94 -5.90 -7.93 12.90
N GLY A 95 -6.26 -6.76 13.44
CA GLY A 95 -5.33 -5.79 14.02
C GLY A 95 -4.52 -5.01 12.99
N VAL A 96 -4.86 -5.07 11.69
CA VAL A 96 -4.17 -4.27 10.66
C VAL A 96 -4.39 -2.78 10.90
N GLU A 97 -3.32 -1.98 10.90
CA GLU A 97 -3.37 -0.54 11.19
C GLU A 97 -2.94 0.33 10.01
N ARG A 98 -2.41 -0.26 8.93
CA ARG A 98 -1.81 0.47 7.80
C ARG A 98 -2.61 0.25 6.52
N PHE A 99 -3.05 1.35 5.91
CA PHE A 99 -3.94 1.29 4.76
C PHE A 99 -3.44 2.15 3.60
N ASN A 100 -3.03 1.53 2.49
CA ASN A 100 -2.60 2.30 1.31
C ASN A 100 -3.81 2.90 0.59
N LEU A 101 -3.80 4.22 0.40
CA LEU A 101 -4.88 5.00 -0.21
C LEU A 101 -4.33 5.79 -1.40
N LEU A 102 -4.65 5.31 -2.60
CA LEU A 102 -4.25 5.96 -3.84
C LEU A 102 -5.24 7.08 -4.22
N VAL A 103 -4.72 8.17 -4.80
CA VAL A 103 -5.52 9.38 -5.09
C VAL A 103 -6.21 9.38 -6.46
N GLY A 104 -5.97 8.38 -7.31
CA GLY A 104 -6.52 8.29 -8.65
C GLY A 104 -5.77 9.05 -9.76
N ARG A 105 -5.96 8.60 -11.01
CA ARG A 105 -5.23 9.03 -12.21
C ARG A 105 -5.95 10.14 -12.98
N GLY A 106 -6.34 11.21 -12.29
CA GLY A 106 -7.08 12.34 -12.89
C GLY A 106 -6.22 13.35 -13.66
N GLY A 107 -4.96 13.03 -13.92
CA GLY A 107 -3.97 13.92 -14.49
C GLY A 107 -2.69 13.98 -13.65
N ALA A 108 -1.59 14.37 -14.28
CA ALA A 108 -0.25 14.37 -13.69
C ALA A 108 -0.02 15.43 -12.59
N GLN A 109 -1.06 16.14 -12.14
CA GLN A 109 -0.98 17.19 -11.13
C GLN A 109 -1.98 16.91 -10.02
N LEU A 110 -1.49 16.89 -8.78
CA LEU A 110 -2.33 16.65 -7.61
C LEU A 110 -3.28 17.82 -7.41
N THR A 111 -4.59 17.56 -7.44
CA THR A 111 -5.59 18.60 -7.28
C THR A 111 -5.94 18.84 -5.80
N GLY A 112 -6.40 20.05 -5.48
CA GLY A 112 -6.89 20.36 -4.12
C GLY A 112 -8.02 19.42 -3.68
N ARG A 113 -8.90 19.01 -4.60
CA ARG A 113 -9.98 18.05 -4.29
C ARG A 113 -9.45 16.68 -3.91
N GLN A 114 -8.39 16.19 -4.56
CA GLN A 114 -7.75 14.93 -4.19
C GLN A 114 -7.13 15.01 -2.79
N VAL A 115 -6.47 16.13 -2.46
CA VAL A 115 -5.92 16.36 -1.11
C VAL A 115 -7.03 16.39 -0.06
N GLU A 116 -8.11 17.14 -0.30
CA GLU A 116 -9.28 17.20 0.59
C GLU A 116 -9.89 15.82 0.84
N ARG A 117 -10.07 15.03 -0.23
CA ARG A 117 -10.62 13.66 -0.14
C ARG A 117 -9.69 12.70 0.59
N PHE A 118 -8.40 12.76 0.33
CA PHE A 118 -7.41 11.96 1.06
C PHE A 118 -7.41 12.34 2.55
N ALA A 119 -7.41 13.63 2.86
CA ALA A 119 -7.42 14.13 4.24
C ALA A 119 -8.68 13.71 5.01
N ALA A 120 -9.84 13.70 4.34
CA ALA A 120 -11.08 13.21 4.94
C ALA A 120 -10.98 11.73 5.34
N VAL A 121 -10.52 10.87 4.42
CA VAL A 121 -10.34 9.44 4.69
C VAL A 121 -9.29 9.20 5.79
N ALA A 122 -8.13 9.87 5.71
CA ALA A 122 -7.08 9.73 6.69
C ALA A 122 -7.53 10.14 8.10
N GLY A 123 -8.26 11.25 8.20
CA GLY A 123 -8.84 11.72 9.45
C GLY A 123 -9.91 10.81 10.03
N ASP A 124 -10.71 10.16 9.18
CA ASP A 124 -11.72 9.19 9.63
C ASP A 124 -11.06 7.89 10.12
N VAL A 125 -10.06 7.38 9.40
CA VAL A 125 -9.31 6.17 9.79
C VAL A 125 -8.60 6.35 11.14
N ASP A 126 -7.93 7.49 11.34
CA ASP A 126 -7.29 7.83 12.62
C ASP A 126 -8.32 7.94 13.76
N LYS A 127 -9.40 8.71 13.56
CA LYS A 127 -10.39 8.96 14.63
C LYS A 127 -11.24 7.75 15.00
N ARG A 128 -11.57 6.88 14.04
CA ARG A 128 -12.46 5.74 14.27
C ARG A 128 -11.75 4.63 15.04
N PHE A 129 -10.54 4.27 14.60
CA PHE A 129 -9.84 3.09 15.14
C PHE A 129 -8.31 3.24 15.20
N GLY A 130 -7.77 4.45 15.08
CA GLY A 130 -6.33 4.71 15.23
C GLY A 130 -5.46 4.13 14.11
N GLY A 131 -6.05 3.83 12.96
CA GLY A 131 -5.29 3.40 11.79
C GLY A 131 -4.57 4.55 11.10
N VAL A 132 -3.77 4.22 10.09
CA VAL A 132 -3.06 5.19 9.26
C VAL A 132 -3.38 4.95 7.78
N ALA A 133 -4.01 5.93 7.14
CA ALA A 133 -4.06 5.99 5.69
C ALA A 133 -2.71 6.47 5.15
N MET A 134 -2.14 5.74 4.20
CA MET A 134 -0.82 6.00 3.64
C MET A 134 -0.95 6.34 2.16
N ILE A 135 -0.14 7.28 1.68
CA ILE A 135 0.03 7.51 0.25
C ILE A 135 1.29 6.81 -0.25
N GLU A 136 1.19 6.20 -1.43
CA GLU A 136 2.30 5.59 -2.15
C GLU A 136 2.63 6.39 -3.43
N PRO A 137 3.88 6.85 -3.60
CA PRO A 137 4.39 7.26 -4.90
C PRO A 137 4.56 6.06 -5.82
N ILE A 138 3.89 6.07 -6.98
CA ILE A 138 3.94 4.94 -7.93
C ILE A 138 4.62 5.31 -9.25
N SER A 139 5.07 4.29 -9.98
CA SER A 139 5.61 4.38 -11.33
C SER A 139 4.68 3.69 -12.34
N GLY A 140 4.97 3.83 -13.64
CA GLY A 140 4.19 3.18 -14.71
C GLY A 140 2.80 3.78 -14.99
N ALA A 141 2.44 4.89 -14.34
CA ALA A 141 1.20 5.63 -14.56
C ALA A 141 1.50 7.13 -14.79
N PRO A 142 1.73 7.58 -16.04
CA PRO A 142 2.16 8.95 -16.33
C PRO A 142 1.18 10.06 -15.93
N ASP A 143 -0.10 9.71 -15.83
CA ASP A 143 -1.25 10.53 -15.43
C ASP A 143 -1.63 10.33 -13.95
N TYR A 144 -0.83 9.59 -13.17
CA TYR A 144 -0.94 9.58 -11.73
C TYR A 144 -0.11 10.72 -11.12
N PRO A 145 -0.67 11.53 -10.21
CA PRO A 145 -0.01 12.74 -9.76
C PRO A 145 1.06 12.55 -8.69
N VAL A 146 1.12 11.40 -8.01
CA VAL A 146 2.07 11.17 -6.90
C VAL A 146 3.14 10.17 -7.34
N ARG A 147 4.29 10.65 -7.81
CA ARG A 147 5.37 9.80 -8.37
C ARG A 147 6.69 9.91 -7.61
N THR A 148 6.82 10.94 -6.79
CA THR A 148 7.98 11.24 -5.96
C THR A 148 7.57 11.60 -4.54
N LEU A 149 8.54 11.72 -3.63
CA LEU A 149 8.29 12.23 -2.27
C LEU A 149 7.84 13.69 -2.26
N ILE A 150 8.26 14.49 -3.24
CA ILE A 150 7.84 15.89 -3.39
C ILE A 150 6.34 15.94 -3.72
N ASP A 151 5.88 15.07 -4.61
CA ASP A 151 4.46 15.02 -4.98
C ASP A 151 3.58 14.53 -3.82
N ALA A 152 4.12 13.67 -2.96
CA ALA A 152 3.41 13.15 -1.79
C ALA A 152 3.30 14.19 -0.65
N ALA A 153 4.20 15.16 -0.58
CA ALA A 153 4.32 16.10 0.53
C ALA A 153 3.00 16.79 0.96
N PRO A 154 2.11 17.22 0.04
CA PRO A 154 0.82 17.82 0.41
C PRO A 154 -0.13 16.87 1.15
N LEU A 155 0.07 15.55 1.05
CA LEU A 155 -0.77 14.52 1.66
C LEU A 155 -0.22 14.06 3.01
N LEU A 156 1.10 14.18 3.22
CA LEU A 156 1.80 13.72 4.43
C LEU A 156 1.47 14.55 5.70
N SER A 157 0.79 15.70 5.56
CA SER A 157 0.23 16.41 6.72
C SER A 157 -1.04 15.76 7.27
N HIS A 158 -1.62 14.79 6.56
CA HIS A 158 -2.89 14.14 6.90
C HIS A 158 -2.76 12.64 7.14
N GLY A 159 -1.78 11.99 6.52
CA GLY A 159 -1.56 10.56 6.63
C GLY A 159 -0.08 10.17 6.55
N GLY A 160 0.16 8.89 6.38
CA GLY A 160 1.50 8.31 6.32
C GLY A 160 2.08 8.20 4.92
N LEU A 161 3.37 7.88 4.86
CA LEU A 161 4.06 7.50 3.63
C LEU A 161 4.19 5.97 3.56
N LEU A 162 3.66 5.35 2.51
CA LEU A 162 4.12 4.05 2.05
C LEU A 162 5.28 4.30 1.07
N LEU A 163 6.44 3.72 1.36
CA LEU A 163 7.64 3.89 0.56
C LEU A 163 7.96 2.59 -0.19
N ASP A 164 7.45 2.43 -1.41
CA ASP A 164 7.94 1.41 -2.33
C ASP A 164 9.22 1.89 -3.02
N LEU A 165 10.35 1.28 -2.66
CA LEU A 165 11.67 1.61 -3.23
C LEU A 165 11.75 1.28 -4.72
N TYR A 166 10.98 0.31 -5.22
CA TYR A 166 10.93 -0.02 -6.64
C TYR A 166 10.35 1.14 -7.45
N HIS A 167 9.23 1.71 -7.00
CA HIS A 167 8.57 2.80 -7.70
C HIS A 167 9.42 4.08 -7.74
N LEU A 168 10.09 4.42 -6.63
CA LEU A 168 11.02 5.54 -6.61
C LEU A 168 12.23 5.30 -7.51
N ALA A 169 12.77 4.08 -7.55
CA ALA A 169 13.89 3.75 -8.44
C ALA A 169 13.49 3.85 -9.92
N VAL A 170 12.33 3.33 -10.31
CA VAL A 170 11.82 3.44 -11.69
C VAL A 170 11.60 4.90 -12.11
N ASN A 171 11.23 5.77 -11.16
CA ASN A 171 11.05 7.19 -11.41
C ASN A 171 12.35 8.02 -11.28
N ASP A 172 13.51 7.39 -11.06
CA ASP A 172 14.80 8.05 -10.79
C ASP A 172 14.71 9.09 -9.65
N ALA A 173 13.98 8.76 -8.57
CA ALA A 173 13.57 9.69 -7.52
C ALA A 173 13.86 9.19 -6.09
N VAL A 174 14.89 8.37 -5.90
CA VAL A 174 15.25 7.83 -4.58
C VAL A 174 16.02 8.86 -3.76
N GLU A 175 15.32 9.54 -2.85
CA GLU A 175 15.88 10.55 -1.93
C GLU A 175 15.50 10.19 -0.48
N LEU A 176 16.37 9.45 0.21
CA LEU A 176 16.03 8.82 1.51
C LEU A 176 16.56 9.59 2.73
N GLU A 177 17.20 10.74 2.55
CA GLU A 177 17.75 11.50 3.69
C GLU A 177 16.63 11.98 4.63
N GLY A 178 16.71 11.59 5.90
CA GLY A 178 15.73 11.98 6.93
C GLY A 178 14.33 11.36 6.77
N VAL A 179 14.09 10.51 5.77
CA VAL A 179 12.79 9.88 5.51
C VAL A 179 12.53 8.79 6.55
N VAL A 180 11.36 8.87 7.21
CA VAL A 180 10.83 7.86 8.13
C VAL A 180 9.39 7.51 7.69
N PRO A 181 9.22 6.47 6.86
CA PRO A 181 7.90 6.10 6.36
C PRO A 181 7.11 5.28 7.38
N GLU A 182 5.81 5.11 7.14
CA GLU A 182 4.95 4.21 7.92
C GLU A 182 5.13 2.75 7.51
N HIS A 183 5.43 2.53 6.23
CA HIS A 183 5.60 1.21 5.64
C HIS A 183 6.59 1.24 4.48
N VAL A 184 7.30 0.13 4.26
CA VAL A 184 8.31 0.02 3.20
C VAL A 184 8.05 -1.24 2.40
N GLN A 185 8.01 -1.09 1.08
CA GLN A 185 7.99 -2.18 0.12
C GLN A 185 9.28 -2.20 -0.69
N VAL A 186 9.66 -3.40 -1.14
CA VAL A 186 10.83 -3.62 -2.00
C VAL A 186 10.54 -4.62 -3.10
N ALA A 187 11.08 -4.30 -4.27
CA ALA A 187 11.32 -5.21 -5.38
C ALA A 187 12.55 -4.73 -6.14
N ASP A 188 13.21 -5.63 -6.87
CA ASP A 188 14.43 -5.32 -7.60
C ASP A 188 14.14 -4.81 -9.01
N LEU A 189 15.08 -4.04 -9.57
CA LEU A 189 15.00 -3.46 -10.91
C LEU A 189 16.31 -3.76 -11.67
N PRO A 190 16.26 -4.23 -12.92
CA PRO A 190 15.08 -4.45 -13.77
C PRO A 190 14.22 -5.65 -13.35
N GLY A 191 12.96 -5.67 -13.82
CA GLY A 191 12.09 -6.86 -13.78
C GLY A 191 11.07 -6.93 -12.63
N ARG A 192 11.15 -6.03 -11.63
CA ARG A 192 10.30 -6.08 -10.41
C ARG A 192 10.39 -7.46 -9.73
N GLY A 193 11.59 -8.04 -9.70
CA GLY A 193 11.86 -9.37 -9.15
C GLY A 193 12.26 -9.31 -7.68
N ALA A 194 12.59 -10.47 -7.10
CA ALA A 194 13.06 -10.56 -5.72
C ALA A 194 14.42 -9.85 -5.53
N PRO A 195 14.76 -9.36 -4.32
CA PRO A 195 16.07 -8.77 -4.07
C PRO A 195 17.24 -9.66 -4.52
N GLY A 196 18.12 -9.10 -5.35
CA GLY A 196 19.27 -9.79 -5.93
C GLY A 196 19.05 -10.30 -7.36
N THR A 197 17.85 -10.15 -7.93
CA THR A 197 17.59 -10.48 -9.35
C THR A 197 17.83 -9.31 -10.29
N GLY A 198 17.98 -8.10 -9.76
CA GLY A 198 18.29 -6.87 -10.48
C GLY A 198 19.56 -6.20 -9.93
N GLU A 199 19.58 -4.88 -9.96
CA GLU A 199 20.77 -4.05 -9.69
C GLU A 199 20.56 -3.05 -8.55
N LEU A 200 19.38 -2.99 -7.93
CA LEU A 200 19.10 -1.98 -6.91
C LEU A 200 19.87 -2.27 -5.61
N PRO A 201 20.48 -1.24 -4.97
CA PRO A 201 21.19 -1.40 -3.70
C PRO A 201 20.23 -1.46 -2.50
N LEU A 202 19.21 -2.34 -2.56
CA LEU A 202 18.11 -2.42 -1.60
C LEU A 202 18.57 -2.56 -0.15
N GLU A 203 19.62 -3.35 0.11
CA GLU A 203 20.19 -3.50 1.46
C GLU A 203 20.72 -2.18 2.02
N GLN A 204 21.34 -1.35 1.18
CA GLN A 204 21.89 -0.05 1.59
C GLN A 204 20.77 0.94 1.87
N TRP A 205 19.76 0.99 1.00
CA TRP A 205 18.58 1.86 1.18
C TRP A 205 17.78 1.49 2.43
N VAL A 206 17.56 0.20 2.67
CA VAL A 206 16.91 -0.25 3.91
C VAL A 206 17.77 0.09 5.13
N ALA A 207 19.09 -0.09 5.07
CA ALA A 207 19.98 0.31 6.17
C ALA A 207 19.89 1.82 6.46
N GLN A 208 19.81 2.67 5.43
CA GLN A 208 19.62 4.11 5.57
C GLN A 208 18.28 4.45 6.25
N LEU A 209 17.18 3.81 5.82
CA LEU A 209 15.88 4.00 6.48
C LEU A 209 15.92 3.56 7.95
N ARG A 210 16.58 2.44 8.27
CA ARG A 210 16.79 2.02 9.66
C ARG A 210 17.60 3.06 10.45
N ALA A 211 18.64 3.65 9.85
CA ALA A 211 19.45 4.69 10.47
C ALA A 211 18.64 5.97 10.74
N ASN A 212 17.71 6.35 9.84
CA ASN A 212 16.79 7.46 10.04
C ASN A 212 15.75 7.21 11.16
N GLY A 213 15.54 5.95 11.56
CA GLY A 213 14.62 5.59 12.64
C GLY A 213 13.51 4.62 12.25
N TYR A 214 13.43 4.17 11.00
CA TYR A 214 12.40 3.22 10.58
C TYR A 214 12.50 1.89 11.34
N ARG A 215 11.39 1.44 11.94
CA ARG A 215 11.32 0.17 12.70
C ARG A 215 10.26 -0.80 12.20
N GLY A 216 9.44 -0.42 11.22
CA GLY A 216 8.39 -1.25 10.63
C GLY A 216 8.89 -2.40 9.74
N HIS A 217 7.95 -3.06 9.05
CA HIS A 217 8.23 -4.18 8.17
C HIS A 217 8.94 -3.76 6.88
N ILE A 218 9.73 -4.66 6.29
CA ILE A 218 10.19 -4.55 4.91
C ILE A 218 9.40 -5.59 4.11
N ALA A 219 8.40 -5.13 3.38
CA ALA A 219 7.51 -5.98 2.61
C ALA A 219 8.07 -6.28 1.23
N GLY A 220 8.05 -7.55 0.82
CA GLY A 220 8.37 -7.95 -0.54
C GLY A 220 7.18 -7.80 -1.47
N GLU A 221 7.25 -6.91 -2.47
CA GLU A 221 6.20 -6.74 -3.48
C GLU A 221 6.77 -6.89 -4.90
N TRP A 222 7.19 -8.11 -5.22
CA TRP A 222 7.77 -8.46 -6.52
C TRP A 222 6.89 -9.45 -7.30
N LEU A 223 7.10 -9.48 -8.62
CA LEU A 223 6.49 -10.46 -9.50
C LEU A 223 7.06 -11.87 -9.20
N PRO A 224 6.19 -12.90 -9.10
CA PRO A 224 6.61 -14.27 -8.80
C PRO A 224 7.61 -14.88 -9.78
#